data_AF-A0A9E2UNW5-F1
#
_entry.id   AF-A0A9E2UNW5-F1
#
_cell.length_a   1.000
_cell.length_b   1.000
_cell.length_c   1.000
_cell.angle_alpha   90.00
_cell.angle_beta   90.00
_cell.angle_gamma   90.00
#
_symmetry.space_group_name_H-M   'P 1'
#
loop_
_entity.id
_entity.type
_entity.pdbx_description
1 polymer ?
#
loop_
_entity_poly.entity_id
_entity_poly.type
_entity_poly.pdbx_seq_one_letter_code
_entity_poly.pdbx_strand_id
1 'polypeptide(L)'
;MSIFKKRVLTDSVQIDAPVQKIWEFFDNIEVNYKSWHEDSHVTCKWLKGRPHEEGSLAYFEEILDGKLCKIKVITTKVEKHKLVETKPPFPVSFIHTRGTYKFESKGNSSIFTAINHFRIPPLFNKNLLSLIDATEEHMKEEGENLKRIIENNG
;
A
#
# COMPACT_ATOMS: atom_id res chain seq x y z
N MET A 1 -12.28 27.44 2.01
CA MET A 1 -10.83 27.19 1.83
C MET A 1 -10.44 26.04 2.73
N SER A 2 -9.75 25.01 2.21
CA SER A 2 -9.34 23.88 3.05
C SER A 2 -8.14 24.29 3.90
N ILE A 3 -8.26 24.14 5.21
CA ILE A 3 -7.20 24.35 6.20
C ILE A 3 -6.10 23.25 6.16
N PHE A 4 -6.27 22.22 5.34
CA PHE A 4 -5.33 21.11 5.21
C PHE A 4 -4.52 21.20 3.92
N LYS A 5 -3.20 21.02 4.00
CA LYS A 5 -2.33 20.83 2.83
C LYS A 5 -2.46 19.38 2.35
N LYS A 6 -2.78 19.18 1.07
CA LYS A 6 -2.84 17.84 0.46
C LYS A 6 -1.43 17.39 0.08
N ARG A 7 -1.10 16.13 0.35
CA ARG A 7 0.11 15.45 -0.14
C ARG A 7 -0.33 14.13 -0.77
N VAL A 8 0.17 13.83 -1.95
CA VAL A 8 -0.09 12.58 -2.66
C VAL A 8 1.27 11.94 -2.92
N LEU A 9 1.44 10.74 -2.40
CA LEU A 9 2.60 9.90 -2.67
C LEU A 9 2.22 8.94 -3.80
N THR A 10 3.13 8.71 -4.72
CA THR A 10 2.92 7.79 -5.84
C THR A 10 4.23 7.14 -6.18
N ASP A 11 4.22 5.82 -6.26
CA ASP A 11 5.32 5.03 -6.79
C ASP A 11 4.80 4.02 -7.82
N SER A 12 5.58 3.77 -8.85
CA SER A 12 5.22 2.91 -9.97
C SER A 12 6.40 2.07 -10.39
N VAL A 13 6.19 0.76 -10.52
CA VAL A 13 7.21 -0.19 -10.97
C VAL A 13 6.70 -1.01 -12.14
N GLN A 14 7.53 -1.21 -13.15
CA GLN A 14 7.26 -2.16 -14.23
C GLN A 14 7.81 -3.53 -13.85
N ILE A 15 6.96 -4.54 -13.95
CA ILE A 15 7.25 -5.93 -13.63
C ILE A 15 7.06 -6.76 -14.89
N ASP A 16 8.08 -7.55 -15.25
CA ASP A 16 8.10 -8.42 -16.42
C ASP A 16 7.31 -9.72 -16.15
N ALA A 17 6.04 -9.52 -15.79
CA ALA A 17 5.08 -10.57 -15.50
C ALA A 17 3.65 -10.11 -15.84
N PRO A 18 2.73 -11.06 -16.11
CA PRO A 18 1.32 -10.74 -16.30
C PRO A 18 0.70 -10.24 -14.98
N VAL A 19 -0.28 -9.35 -15.10
CA VAL A 19 -0.95 -8.69 -13.96
C VAL A 19 -1.53 -9.67 -12.96
N GLN A 20 -1.92 -10.85 -13.43
CA GLN A 20 -2.45 -11.95 -12.63
C GLN A 20 -1.44 -12.42 -11.57
N LYS A 21 -0.14 -12.51 -11.88
CA LYS A 21 0.88 -12.90 -10.89
C LYS A 21 1.00 -11.86 -9.77
N ILE A 22 0.95 -10.57 -10.12
CA ILE A 22 0.98 -9.48 -9.15
C ILE A 22 -0.29 -9.50 -8.29
N TRP A 23 -1.45 -9.72 -8.92
CA TRP A 23 -2.72 -9.81 -8.21
C TRP A 23 -2.77 -10.98 -7.23
N GLU A 24 -2.29 -12.16 -7.66
CA GLU A 24 -2.20 -13.38 -6.86
C GLU A 24 -1.24 -13.24 -5.67
N PHE A 25 -0.17 -12.45 -5.82
CA PHE A 25 0.69 -12.09 -4.70
C PHE A 25 -0.11 -11.39 -3.59
N PHE A 26 -1.01 -10.47 -3.94
CA PHE A 26 -1.88 -9.81 -2.98
C PHE A 26 -3.05 -10.69 -2.51
N ASP A 27 -3.50 -11.68 -3.31
CA ASP A 27 -4.43 -12.72 -2.84
C ASP A 27 -3.84 -13.53 -1.67
N ASN A 28 -2.51 -13.63 -1.58
CA ASN A 28 -1.80 -14.36 -0.54
C ASN A 28 -1.02 -13.43 0.39
N ILE A 29 -1.46 -12.18 0.54
CA ILE A 29 -0.68 -11.14 1.22
C ILE A 29 -0.34 -11.51 2.67
N GLU A 30 -1.19 -12.20 3.43
CA GLU A 30 -0.84 -12.60 4.80
C GLU A 30 0.42 -13.47 4.88
N VAL A 31 0.65 -14.32 3.88
CA VAL A 31 1.83 -15.19 3.76
C VAL A 31 3.00 -14.41 3.17
N ASN A 32 2.73 -13.62 2.13
CA ASN A 32 3.74 -12.90 1.37
C ASN A 32 4.24 -11.61 2.07
N TYR A 33 3.53 -11.12 3.07
CA TYR A 33 3.77 -9.80 3.64
C TYR A 33 5.19 -9.63 4.15
N LYS A 34 5.70 -10.62 4.89
CA LYS A 34 7.04 -10.56 5.45
C LYS A 34 8.12 -10.62 4.37
N SER A 35 7.99 -11.51 3.38
CA SER A 35 8.97 -11.58 2.29
C SER A 35 8.91 -10.39 1.35
N TRP A 36 7.77 -9.67 1.31
CA TRP A 36 7.63 -8.44 0.52
C TRP A 36 8.61 -7.36 0.96
N HIS A 37 8.87 -7.23 2.26
CA HIS A 37 9.88 -6.31 2.79
C HIS A 37 10.41 -6.84 4.11
N GLU A 38 11.39 -7.74 4.05
CA GLU A 38 11.82 -8.55 5.21
C GLU A 38 12.32 -7.74 6.40
N ASP A 39 12.91 -6.57 6.14
CA ASP A 39 13.51 -5.71 7.16
C ASP A 39 12.47 -4.86 7.91
N SER A 40 11.30 -4.63 7.32
CA SER A 40 10.30 -3.71 7.86
C SER A 40 8.93 -4.35 8.11
N HIS A 41 8.52 -5.35 7.33
CA HIS A 41 7.20 -5.96 7.44
C HIS A 41 7.17 -7.00 8.56
N VAL A 42 6.26 -6.81 9.52
CA VAL A 42 6.16 -7.64 10.71
C VAL A 42 5.00 -8.64 10.60
N THR A 43 3.78 -8.16 10.35
CA THR A 43 2.61 -9.03 10.20
C THR A 43 1.52 -8.39 9.34
N CYS A 44 0.76 -9.21 8.62
CA CYS A 44 -0.48 -8.81 7.95
C CYS A 44 -1.56 -9.84 8.28
N LYS A 45 -2.75 -9.36 8.63
CA LYS A 45 -3.91 -10.19 8.99
C LYS A 45 -5.22 -9.56 8.53
N TRP A 46 -6.14 -10.36 8.02
CA TRP A 46 -7.53 -9.96 7.78
C TRP A 46 -8.32 -10.08 9.07
N LEU A 47 -8.81 -8.94 9.56
CA LEU A 47 -9.71 -8.89 10.71
C LEU A 47 -11.16 -9.15 10.31
N LYS A 48 -11.50 -8.90 9.03
CA LYS A 48 -12.81 -9.16 8.44
C LYS A 48 -12.63 -9.30 6.92
N GLY A 49 -13.33 -10.26 6.32
CA GLY A 49 -13.29 -10.47 4.87
C GLY A 49 -11.96 -11.07 4.44
N ARG A 50 -11.55 -10.77 3.20
CA ARG A 50 -10.39 -11.37 2.53
C ARG A 50 -9.80 -10.41 1.49
N PRO A 51 -8.64 -10.72 0.87
CA PRO A 51 -8.07 -9.91 -0.20
C PRO A 51 -9.08 -9.63 -1.31
N HIS A 52 -8.98 -8.42 -1.87
CA HIS A 52 -9.79 -7.98 -3.01
C HIS A 52 -11.31 -8.11 -2.83
N GLU A 53 -11.79 -8.03 -1.60
CA GLU A 53 -13.22 -7.99 -1.27
C GLU A 53 -13.57 -6.64 -0.63
N GLU A 54 -14.52 -5.93 -1.23
CA GLU A 54 -15.01 -4.64 -0.72
C GLU A 54 -15.60 -4.79 0.69
N GLY A 55 -15.27 -3.85 1.58
CA GLY A 55 -15.66 -3.89 2.98
C GLY A 55 -14.77 -4.76 3.88
N SER A 56 -13.77 -5.45 3.32
CA SER A 56 -12.77 -6.19 4.11
C SER A 56 -11.89 -5.24 4.92
N LEU A 57 -11.44 -5.71 6.08
CA LEU A 57 -10.61 -4.98 7.03
C LEU A 57 -9.29 -5.72 7.21
N ALA A 58 -8.20 -5.16 6.70
CA ALA A 58 -6.86 -5.65 6.95
C ALA A 58 -6.21 -4.90 8.11
N TYR A 59 -5.36 -5.61 8.84
CA TYR A 59 -4.45 -5.12 9.85
C TYR A 59 -3.03 -5.46 9.45
N PHE A 60 -2.11 -4.51 9.55
CA PHE A 60 -0.71 -4.77 9.32
C PHE A 60 0.17 -4.00 10.30
N GLU A 61 1.35 -4.58 10.56
CA GLU A 61 2.41 -3.99 11.35
C GLU A 61 3.66 -3.87 10.49
N GLU A 62 4.24 -2.68 10.46
CA GLU A 62 5.44 -2.37 9.69
C GLU A 62 6.35 -1.42 10.48
N ILE A 63 7.65 -1.50 10.27
CA ILE A 63 8.64 -0.61 10.88
C ILE A 63 8.95 0.49 9.87
N LEU A 64 8.50 1.71 10.16
CA LEU A 64 8.83 2.91 9.37
C LEU A 64 9.68 3.85 10.22
N ASP A 65 10.84 4.29 9.73
CA ASP A 65 11.75 5.19 10.47
C ASP A 65 12.04 4.68 11.90
N GLY A 66 12.32 3.38 12.02
CA GLY A 66 12.59 2.70 13.29
C GLY A 66 11.39 2.57 14.24
N LYS A 67 10.17 2.92 13.82
CA LYS A 67 8.95 2.88 14.65
C LYS A 67 7.99 1.82 14.14
N LEU A 68 7.51 0.98 15.06
CA LEU A 68 6.43 0.03 14.78
C LEU A 68 5.11 0.77 14.55
N CYS A 69 4.69 0.83 13.30
CA CYS A 69 3.42 1.35 12.86
C CYS A 69 2.38 0.23 12.80
N LYS A 70 1.22 0.47 13.42
CA LYS A 70 0.09 -0.46 13.43
C LYS A 70 -1.04 0.15 12.62
N ILE A 71 -1.35 -0.45 11.49
CA ILE A 71 -2.23 0.15 10.49
C ILE A 71 -3.42 -0.77 10.27
N LYS A 72 -4.59 -0.15 10.12
CA LYS A 72 -5.82 -0.82 9.70
C LYS A 72 -6.31 -0.15 8.44
N VAL A 73 -6.73 -0.92 7.45
CA VAL A 73 -7.33 -0.39 6.23
C VAL A 73 -8.58 -1.18 5.86
N ILE A 74 -9.58 -0.45 5.39
CA ILE A 74 -10.84 -0.95 4.85
C ILE A 74 -10.73 -0.88 3.34
N THR A 75 -10.97 -1.99 2.65
CA THR A 75 -11.11 -2.02 1.19
C THR A 75 -12.40 -1.33 0.80
N THR A 76 -12.32 -0.28 -0.02
CA THR A 76 -13.49 0.53 -0.40
C THR A 76 -13.96 0.30 -1.83
N LYS A 77 -13.07 -0.16 -2.71
CA LYS A 77 -13.39 -0.44 -4.10
C LYS A 77 -12.46 -1.49 -4.67
N VAL A 78 -12.99 -2.42 -5.46
CA VAL A 78 -12.18 -3.42 -6.16
C VAL A 78 -12.63 -3.55 -7.61
N GLU A 79 -11.69 -3.39 -8.53
CA GLU A 79 -11.84 -3.76 -9.94
C GLU A 79 -10.78 -4.80 -10.27
N LYS A 80 -11.22 -6.04 -10.53
CA LYS A 80 -10.32 -7.19 -10.72
C LYS A 80 -9.22 -6.90 -11.76
N HIS A 81 -7.97 -7.14 -11.38
CA HIS A 81 -6.75 -6.90 -12.17
C HIS A 81 -6.57 -5.45 -12.64
N LYS A 82 -7.20 -4.48 -11.97
CA LYS A 82 -7.14 -3.06 -12.35
C LYS A 82 -6.90 -2.15 -11.16
N LEU A 83 -7.67 -2.34 -10.08
CA LEU A 83 -7.74 -1.38 -8.99
C LEU A 83 -8.12 -2.04 -7.67
N VAL A 84 -7.43 -1.65 -6.62
CA VAL A 84 -7.87 -1.82 -5.23
C VAL A 84 -7.75 -0.47 -4.54
N GLU A 85 -8.86 0.06 -4.04
CA GLU A 85 -8.86 1.26 -3.20
C GLU A 85 -9.08 0.89 -1.75
N THR A 86 -8.37 1.56 -0.86
CA THR A 86 -8.48 1.38 0.58
C THR A 86 -8.58 2.72 1.28
N LYS A 87 -9.08 2.69 2.52
CA LYS A 87 -8.96 3.82 3.44
C LYS A 87 -8.76 3.30 4.87
N PRO A 88 -8.02 3.98 5.73
CA PRO A 88 -8.00 3.62 7.14
C PRO A 88 -9.35 3.93 7.82
N PRO A 89 -9.66 3.31 8.97
CA PRO A 89 -10.83 3.66 9.76
C PRO A 89 -10.67 5.05 10.40
N PHE A 90 -11.80 5.61 10.84
CA PHE A 90 -11.80 6.81 11.66
C PHE A 90 -11.08 6.55 13.00
N PRO A 91 -10.29 7.51 13.53
CA PRO A 91 -10.07 8.88 13.04
C PRO A 91 -8.90 9.04 12.06
N VAL A 92 -8.11 7.99 11.80
CA VAL A 92 -6.91 8.05 10.94
C VAL A 92 -7.26 8.51 9.52
N SER A 93 -8.48 8.21 9.05
CA SER A 93 -9.04 8.66 7.76
C SER A 93 -9.08 10.17 7.54
N PHE A 94 -8.98 10.98 8.60
CA PHE A 94 -8.84 12.43 8.44
C PHE A 94 -7.49 12.84 7.87
N ILE A 95 -6.44 12.06 8.16
CA ILE A 95 -5.07 12.32 7.74
C ILE A 95 -4.77 11.48 6.50
N HIS A 96 -4.76 10.15 6.62
CA HIS A 96 -4.58 9.25 5.47
C HIS A 96 -5.95 8.96 4.86
N THR A 97 -6.28 9.66 3.78
CA THR A 97 -7.64 9.70 3.24
C THR A 97 -7.97 8.56 2.29
N ARG A 98 -6.97 8.03 1.57
CA ARG A 98 -7.13 6.97 0.59
C ARG A 98 -5.77 6.35 0.24
N GLY A 99 -5.72 5.03 0.20
CA GLY A 99 -4.68 4.24 -0.46
C GLY A 99 -5.22 3.62 -1.75
N THR A 100 -4.36 3.39 -2.74
CA THR A 100 -4.76 2.80 -4.01
C THR A 100 -3.63 1.98 -4.61
N TYR A 101 -3.93 0.75 -5.00
CA TYR A 101 -3.10 -0.08 -5.85
C TYR A 101 -3.74 -0.17 -7.24
N LYS A 102 -2.99 0.23 -8.26
CA LYS A 102 -3.37 0.12 -9.66
C LYS A 102 -2.53 -0.94 -10.35
N PHE A 103 -3.17 -1.62 -11.26
CA PHE A 103 -2.62 -2.74 -12.00
C PHE A 103 -2.91 -2.51 -13.48
N GLU A 104 -1.86 -2.34 -14.28
CA GLU A 104 -1.98 -2.03 -15.70
C GLU A 104 -1.22 -3.06 -16.53
N SER A 105 -1.87 -3.73 -17.48
CA SER A 105 -1.20 -4.65 -18.39
C SER A 105 -0.45 -3.88 -19.48
N LYS A 106 0.78 -4.29 -19.78
CA LYS A 106 1.63 -3.81 -20.87
C LYS A 106 2.20 -4.99 -21.66
N GLY A 107 1.35 -5.60 -22.48
CA GLY A 107 1.73 -6.79 -23.26
C GLY A 107 2.07 -7.95 -22.33
N ASN A 108 3.32 -8.41 -22.39
CA ASN A 108 3.84 -9.48 -21.52
C ASN A 108 4.30 -9.00 -20.14
N SER A 109 4.35 -7.68 -19.92
CA SER A 109 4.71 -7.04 -18.66
C SER A 109 3.49 -6.34 -18.05
N SER A 110 3.64 -5.83 -16.84
CA SER A 110 2.62 -5.05 -16.15
C SER A 110 3.24 -3.88 -15.39
N ILE A 111 2.44 -2.85 -15.12
CA ILE A 111 2.79 -1.78 -14.20
C ILE A 111 1.95 -1.92 -12.94
N PHE A 112 2.64 -1.98 -11.80
CA PHE A 112 2.04 -1.82 -10.49
C PHE A 112 2.27 -0.38 -10.03
N THR A 113 1.23 0.28 -9.51
CA THR A 113 1.34 1.64 -8.97
C THR A 113 0.65 1.73 -7.61
N ALA A 114 1.40 2.17 -6.60
CA ALA A 114 0.90 2.46 -5.26
C ALA A 114 0.71 3.97 -5.09
N ILE A 115 -0.43 4.38 -4.53
CA ILE A 115 -0.80 5.78 -4.34
C ILE A 115 -1.37 5.96 -2.93
N ASN A 116 -0.81 6.90 -2.16
CA ASN A 116 -1.33 7.25 -0.84
C ASN A 116 -1.68 8.75 -0.77
N HIS A 117 -2.86 9.06 -0.25
CA HIS A 117 -3.39 10.42 -0.17
C HIS A 117 -3.45 10.90 1.28
N PHE A 118 -2.65 11.92 1.60
CA PHE A 118 -2.58 12.52 2.92
C PHE A 118 -3.14 13.94 2.97
N ARG A 119 -3.72 14.30 4.12
CA ARG A 119 -4.10 15.66 4.52
C ARG A 119 -3.25 16.05 5.72
N ILE A 120 -2.42 17.06 5.53
CA ILE A 120 -1.53 17.60 6.56
C ILE A 120 -2.27 18.76 7.25
N PRO A 121 -2.52 18.69 8.57
CA PRO A 121 -3.13 19.78 9.32
C PRO A 121 -2.25 21.04 9.30
N PRO A 122 -2.83 22.23 9.54
CA PRO A 122 -2.11 23.49 9.46
C PRO A 122 -1.06 23.65 10.58
N LEU A 123 -1.25 22.97 11.71
CA LEU A 123 -0.24 22.87 12.75
C LEU A 123 0.89 21.95 12.28
N PHE A 124 2.08 22.53 12.11
CA PHE A 124 3.28 21.83 11.64
C PHE A 124 3.65 20.69 12.60
N ASN A 125 3.36 19.45 12.21
CA ASN A 125 3.73 18.27 12.96
C ASN A 125 4.91 17.58 12.26
N LYS A 126 6.14 17.89 12.70
CA LYS A 126 7.39 17.33 12.16
C LYS A 126 7.35 15.80 12.10
N ASN A 127 6.77 15.14 13.10
CA ASN A 127 6.69 13.68 13.16
C ASN A 127 5.78 13.12 12.06
N LEU A 128 4.67 13.80 11.76
CA LEU A 128 3.78 13.40 10.66
C LEU A 128 4.47 13.57 9.30
N LEU A 129 5.20 14.67 9.11
CA LEU A 129 5.94 14.90 7.87
C LEU A 129 7.04 13.85 7.69
N SER A 130 7.83 13.60 8.73
CA SER A 130 8.86 12.56 8.73
C SER A 130 8.28 11.18 8.44
N LEU A 131 7.12 10.85 9.00
CA LEU A 131 6.45 9.57 8.72
C LEU A 131 5.95 9.50 7.27
N ILE A 132 5.41 10.58 6.71
CA ILE A 132 4.99 10.65 5.31
C ILE A 132 6.19 10.49 4.37
N ASP A 133 7.32 11.13 4.68
CA ASP A 133 8.55 11.00 3.90
C ASP A 133 9.11 9.57 3.98
N ALA A 134 9.10 8.95 5.17
CA ALA A 134 9.46 7.55 5.35
C ALA A 134 8.52 6.59 4.59
N THR A 135 7.21 6.88 4.55
CA THR A 135 6.25 6.12 3.72
C THR A 135 6.58 6.25 2.23
N GLU A 136 7.03 7.42 1.77
CA GLU A 136 7.40 7.64 0.35
C GLU A 136 8.62 6.81 -0.05
N GLU A 137 9.61 6.70 0.83
CA GLU A 137 10.78 5.84 0.63
C GLU A 137 10.40 4.36 0.67
N HIS A 138 9.63 3.96 1.69
CA HIS A 138 9.14 2.59 1.86
C HIS A 138 8.35 2.09 0.65
N MET A 139 7.48 2.92 0.07
CA MET A 139 6.71 2.58 -1.14
C MET A 139 7.61 2.22 -2.34
N LYS A 140 8.77 2.88 -2.49
CA LYS A 140 9.73 2.59 -3.57
C LYS A 140 10.40 1.24 -3.36
N GLU A 141 10.82 0.98 -2.12
CA GLU A 141 11.45 -0.29 -1.74
C GLU A 141 10.46 -1.46 -1.92
N GLU A 142 9.21 -1.30 -1.49
CA GLU A 142 8.14 -2.27 -1.71
C GLU A 142 7.93 -2.57 -3.20
N GLY A 143 7.97 -1.56 -4.06
CA GLY A 143 7.86 -1.71 -5.51
C GLY A 143 9.00 -2.55 -6.09
N GLU A 144 10.24 -2.22 -5.76
CA GLU A 144 11.42 -2.96 -6.21
C GLU A 144 11.48 -4.38 -5.65
N ASN A 145 11.07 -4.59 -4.40
CA ASN A 145 10.98 -5.92 -3.80
C ASN A 145 9.92 -6.76 -4.50
N LEU A 146 8.73 -6.20 -4.73
CA LEU A 146 7.65 -6.87 -5.45
C LEU A 146 8.11 -7.31 -6.84
N LYS A 147 8.75 -6.41 -7.58
CA LYS A 147 9.34 -6.72 -8.89
C LYS A 147 10.27 -7.93 -8.80
N ARG A 148 11.25 -7.89 -7.90
CA ARG A 148 12.21 -8.99 -7.70
C ARG A 148 11.53 -10.31 -7.34
N ILE A 149 10.57 -10.30 -6.43
CA ILE A 149 9.87 -11.52 -5.98
C ILE A 149 9.07 -12.16 -7.12
N ILE A 150 8.36 -11.34 -7.91
CA ILE A 150 7.51 -11.84 -8.99
C ILE A 150 8.33 -12.33 -10.18
N GLU A 151 9.41 -11.62 -10.54
CA GLU A 151 10.26 -11.96 -11.67
C GLU A 151 11.16 -13.18 -11.38
N ASN A 152 11.62 -13.36 -10.14
CA ASN A 152 12.47 -14.49 -9.75
C ASN A 152 11.70 -15.80 -9.46
N ASN A 153 10.41 -15.71 -9.11
CA ASN A 153 9.50 -16.86 -8.99
C ASN A 153 8.78 -17.14 -10.35
N GLY A 154 9.46 -16.76 -11.44
CA GLY A 154 8.98 -16.61 -12.80
C GLY A 154 8.89 -17.89 -13.61
#